data_AF-A0A832N330-F1
#
_entry.id   AF-A0A832N330-F1
#
_cell.length_a   1.000
_cell.length_b   1.000
_cell.length_c   1.000
_cell.angle_alpha   90.00
_cell.angle_beta   90.00
_cell.angle_gamma   90.00
#
_symmetry.space_group_name_H-M   'P 1'
#
loop_
_entity.id
_entity.type
_entity.pdbx_description
1 polymer ?
#
loop_
_entity_poly.entity_id
_entity_poly.type
_entity_poly.pdbx_seq_one_letter_code
_entity_poly.pdbx_strand_id
1 'polypeptide(L)'
;PFTEPSAEVDIQCSWVDGQLRIGEGDGWMEVLGSGMMHPKVLQAGGIDPDKWQGFAFGMGIDRIAMLKYGIPDLRAFFDSDLRWLRHYGFGALDVPTLHGGLS
;
A
#
# COMPACT_ATOMS: atom_id res chain seq x y z
N PRO A 1 -17.05 -11.60 -6.63
CA PRO A 1 -15.57 -11.47 -6.67
C PRO A 1 -15.15 -10.58 -7.86
N PHE A 2 -14.08 -9.79 -7.71
CA PHE A 2 -13.71 -8.74 -8.68
C PHE A 2 -12.52 -9.12 -9.58
N THR A 3 -11.71 -10.09 -9.17
CA THR A 3 -10.51 -10.57 -9.87
C THR A 3 -10.51 -12.10 -9.99
N GLU A 4 -9.94 -12.63 -11.07
CA GLU A 4 -9.65 -14.06 -11.31
C GLU A 4 -8.66 -14.21 -12.50
N PRO A 5 -7.46 -14.81 -12.31
CA PRO A 5 -6.87 -15.22 -11.03
C PRO A 5 -6.53 -14.02 -10.13
N SER A 6 -6.42 -14.31 -8.83
CA SER A 6 -6.05 -13.33 -7.80
C SER A 6 -4.73 -13.71 -7.12
N ALA A 7 -4.01 -12.72 -6.61
CA ALA A 7 -2.75 -12.87 -5.91
C ALA A 7 -2.60 -11.87 -4.76
N GLU A 8 -2.04 -12.33 -3.65
CA GLU A 8 -1.47 -11.47 -2.61
C GLU A 8 -0.05 -11.07 -3.02
N VAL A 9 0.39 -9.89 -2.57
CA VAL A 9 1.73 -9.37 -2.86
C VAL A 9 2.43 -9.08 -1.54
N ASP A 10 3.58 -9.72 -1.40
CA ASP A 10 4.45 -9.63 -0.24
C ASP A 10 5.70 -8.80 -0.56
N ILE A 11 6.24 -8.18 0.49
CA ILE A 11 7.56 -7.54 0.43
C ILE A 11 8.52 -8.22 1.40
N GLN A 12 9.78 -8.26 1.00
CA GLN A 12 10.86 -8.80 1.82
C GLN A 12 11.01 -7.97 3.10
N CYS A 13 11.24 -8.63 4.23
CA CYS A 13 11.42 -7.96 5.51
C CYS A 13 12.28 -8.75 6.49
N SER A 14 12.83 -8.03 7.46
CA SER A 14 13.56 -8.59 8.60
C SER A 14 13.14 -7.92 9.91
N TRP A 15 13.36 -8.63 11.01
CA TRP A 15 13.16 -8.11 12.36
C TRP A 15 14.51 -8.00 13.05
N VAL A 16 14.91 -6.79 13.44
CA VAL A 16 16.18 -6.50 14.10
C VAL A 16 15.88 -5.70 15.37
N ASP A 17 16.25 -6.22 16.53
CA ASP A 17 16.02 -5.57 17.84
C ASP A 17 14.55 -5.15 18.07
N GLY A 18 13.60 -5.94 17.57
CA GLY A 18 12.16 -5.67 17.65
C GLY A 18 11.64 -4.63 16.64
N GLN A 19 12.49 -4.13 15.75
CA GLN A 19 12.13 -3.21 14.68
C GLN A 19 12.00 -3.96 13.34
N LEU A 20 10.93 -3.67 12.61
CA LEU A 20 10.70 -4.18 11.26
C LEU A 20 11.51 -3.35 10.25
N ARG A 21 12.30 -4.02 9.42
CA ARG A 21 13.02 -3.42 8.28
C ARG A 21 12.51 -3.99 6.98
N ILE A 22 12.13 -3.11 6.06
CA ILE A 22 11.57 -3.46 4.75
C ILE A 22 12.70 -3.55 3.72
N GLY A 23 12.66 -4.57 2.85
CA GLY A 23 13.63 -4.79 1.77
C GLY A 23 14.92 -5.50 2.18
N GLU A 24 14.97 -6.06 3.39
CA GLU A 24 16.15 -6.74 3.95
C GLU A 24 15.77 -8.11 4.53
N GLY A 25 16.72 -9.06 4.56
CA GLY A 25 16.58 -10.38 5.19
C GLY A 25 15.70 -11.38 4.43
N ASP A 26 15.31 -12.48 5.08
CA ASP A 26 14.68 -13.63 4.40
C ASP A 26 13.18 -13.80 4.71
N GLY A 27 12.59 -12.88 5.46
CA GLY A 27 11.17 -12.88 5.79
C GLY A 27 10.32 -12.22 4.71
N TRP A 28 9.02 -12.52 4.72
CA TRP A 28 8.03 -11.93 3.82
C TRP A 28 6.83 -11.44 4.61
N MET A 29 6.26 -10.32 4.17
CA MET A 29 5.08 -9.74 4.76
C MET A 29 4.12 -9.24 3.69
N GLU A 30 2.87 -9.65 3.79
CA GLU A 30 1.77 -9.20 2.94
C GLU A 30 1.54 -7.70 3.05
N VAL A 31 1.34 -7.04 1.90
CA VAL A 31 1.08 -5.60 1.85
C VAL A 31 -0.08 -5.18 0.98
N LEU A 32 -0.45 -5.97 -0.04
CA LEU A 32 -1.56 -5.64 -0.92
C LEU A 32 -2.14 -6.87 -1.61
N GLY A 33 -3.37 -6.72 -2.12
CA GLY A 33 -4.01 -7.71 -2.99
C GLY A 33 -4.03 -7.23 -4.44
N SER A 34 -4.00 -8.17 -5.38
CA SER A 34 -4.05 -7.90 -6.81
C SER A 34 -4.67 -9.03 -7.63
N GLY A 35 -4.92 -8.80 -8.92
CA GLY A 35 -5.36 -9.86 -9.81
C GLY A 35 -5.85 -9.35 -11.17
N MET A 36 -6.07 -10.30 -12.08
CA MET A 36 -6.71 -10.01 -13.35
C MET A 36 -8.18 -9.71 -13.11
N MET A 37 -8.71 -8.63 -13.68
CA MET A 37 -10.12 -8.27 -13.51
C MET A 37 -11.02 -9.38 -14.08
N HIS A 38 -12.00 -9.80 -13.30
CA HIS A 38 -12.93 -10.84 -13.72
C HIS A 38 -13.80 -10.36 -14.90
N PRO A 39 -14.05 -11.14 -15.96
CA PRO A 39 -14.79 -10.70 -17.16
C PRO A 39 -16.16 -10.06 -16.88
N LYS A 40 -16.90 -10.58 -15.90
CA LYS A 40 -18.17 -9.98 -15.44
C LYS A 40 -18.05 -8.53 -14.94
N VAL A 41 -16.90 -8.13 -14.38
CA VAL A 41 -16.64 -6.74 -13.97
C VAL A 41 -16.45 -5.84 -15.18
N LEU A 42 -15.68 -6.31 -16.18
CA LEU A 42 -15.51 -5.59 -17.45
C LEU A 42 -16.86 -5.41 -18.17
N GLN A 43 -17.65 -6.48 -18.25
CA GLN A 43 -19.00 -6.46 -18.85
C GLN A 43 -19.93 -5.48 -18.12
N ALA A 44 -19.90 -5.45 -16.79
CA ALA A 44 -20.69 -4.49 -16.01
C ALA A 44 -20.28 -3.03 -16.27
N GLY A 45 -19.03 -2.78 -16.68
CA GLY A 45 -18.52 -1.48 -17.12
C GLY A 45 -18.70 -1.20 -18.62
N GLY A 46 -19.37 -2.09 -19.37
CA GLY A 46 -19.58 -1.94 -20.82
C GLY A 46 -18.34 -2.27 -21.68
N ILE A 47 -17.37 -2.99 -21.13
CA ILE A 47 -16.13 -3.38 -21.81
C ILE A 47 -16.21 -4.85 -22.24
N ASP A 48 -15.90 -5.12 -23.51
CA ASP A 48 -15.85 -6.46 -24.10
C ASP A 48 -14.58 -7.22 -23.65
N PRO A 49 -14.71 -8.29 -22.83
CA PRO A 49 -13.58 -9.01 -22.26
C PRO A 49 -12.81 -9.87 -23.28
N ASP A 50 -13.37 -10.13 -24.47
CA ASP A 50 -12.65 -10.87 -25.53
C ASP A 50 -11.69 -9.95 -26.31
N LYS A 51 -11.84 -8.63 -26.15
CA LYS A 51 -10.98 -7.60 -26.75
C LYS A 51 -10.05 -6.94 -25.75
N TRP A 52 -10.48 -6.82 -24.49
CA TRP A 52 -9.78 -6.08 -23.46
C TRP A 52 -9.63 -6.88 -22.18
N GLN A 53 -8.46 -6.78 -21.57
CA GLN A 53 -8.16 -7.35 -20.27
C GLN A 53 -7.88 -6.22 -19.27
N GLY A 54 -8.04 -6.51 -17.98
CA GLY A 54 -7.75 -5.56 -16.92
C GLY A 54 -6.92 -6.22 -15.83
N PHE A 55 -6.10 -5.43 -15.14
CA PHE A 55 -5.42 -5.81 -13.91
C PHE A 55 -5.82 -4.79 -12.83
N ALA A 56 -6.14 -5.29 -11.65
CA ALA A 56 -6.53 -4.47 -10.50
C ALA A 56 -5.68 -4.83 -9.28
N PHE A 57 -5.41 -3.83 -8.45
CA PHE A 57 -4.72 -3.99 -7.17
C PHE A 57 -5.31 -3.03 -6.14
N GLY A 58 -5.16 -3.37 -4.86
CA GLY A 58 -5.65 -2.56 -3.75
C GLY A 58 -4.70 -2.61 -2.58
N MET A 59 -4.36 -1.44 -2.04
CA MET A 59 -3.48 -1.28 -0.88
C MET A 59 -4.12 -0.33 0.14
N GLY A 60 -3.87 -0.57 1.42
CA GLY A 60 -4.24 0.36 2.49
C GLY A 60 -3.17 1.43 2.66
N ILE A 61 -3.53 2.71 2.46
CA ILE A 61 -2.59 3.83 2.57
C ILE A 61 -1.96 3.92 3.96
N ASP A 62 -2.73 3.63 5.02
CA ASP A 62 -2.24 3.65 6.39
C ASP A 62 -1.17 2.58 6.63
N ARG A 63 -1.36 1.37 6.08
CA ARG A 63 -0.36 0.29 6.18
C ARG A 63 0.93 0.69 5.49
N ILE A 64 0.85 1.24 4.28
CA ILE A 64 2.04 1.70 3.55
C ILE A 64 2.74 2.84 4.29
N ALA A 65 2.00 3.79 4.86
CA ALA A 65 2.56 4.88 5.67
C ALA A 65 3.25 4.35 6.93
N MET A 66 2.63 3.41 7.66
CA MET A 66 3.24 2.79 8.83
C MET A 66 4.56 2.09 8.51
N LEU A 67 4.60 1.33 7.42
CA LEU A 67 5.81 0.63 7.00
C LEU A 67 6.90 1.58 6.50
N LYS A 68 6.53 2.61 5.73
CA LYS A 68 7.46 3.58 5.17
C LYS A 68 8.09 4.49 6.24
N TYR A 69 7.30 4.94 7.21
CA TYR A 69 7.71 5.93 8.22
C TYR A 69 7.96 5.32 9.60
N GLY A 70 7.85 3.99 9.74
CA GLY A 70 8.04 3.29 11.01
C GLY A 70 7.03 3.69 12.09
N ILE A 71 5.79 4.00 11.70
CA ILE A 71 4.73 4.42 12.65
C ILE A 71 4.21 3.16 13.35
N PRO A 72 4.33 3.05 14.69
CA PRO A 72 4.07 1.80 15.40
C PRO A 72 2.58 1.56 15.72
N ASP A 73 1.74 2.59 15.61
CA ASP A 73 0.35 2.54 16.04
C ASP A 73 -0.58 3.24 15.04
N LEU A 74 -1.54 2.48 14.50
CA LEU A 74 -2.55 2.95 13.56
C LEU A 74 -3.48 4.02 14.17
N ARG A 75 -3.72 3.97 15.48
CA ARG A 75 -4.66 4.90 16.14
C ARG A 75 -4.19 6.36 16.04
N ALA A 76 -2.87 6.56 16.00
CA ALA A 76 -2.28 7.89 15.95
C ALA A 76 -2.69 8.72 14.72
N PHE A 77 -3.09 8.07 13.61
CA PHE A 77 -3.62 8.77 12.44
C PHE A 77 -4.97 9.48 12.71
N PHE A 78 -5.72 9.05 13.72
CA PHE A 78 -7.08 9.53 14.00
C PHE A 78 -7.15 10.45 15.23
N ASP A 79 -6.11 10.47 16.08
CA ASP A 79 -6.08 11.21 17.34
C ASP A 79 -5.91 12.73 17.18
N SER A 80 -5.59 13.21 15.97
CA SER A 80 -5.38 14.65 15.67
C SER A 80 -4.35 15.35 16.58
N ASP A 81 -3.33 14.63 17.08
CA ASP A 81 -2.29 15.19 17.94
C ASP A 81 -1.32 16.07 17.13
N LEU A 82 -1.25 17.36 17.47
CA LEU A 82 -0.37 18.33 16.80
C LEU A 82 1.12 17.98 16.92
N ARG A 83 1.55 17.26 17.96
CA ARG A 83 2.93 16.79 18.11
C ARG A 83 3.24 15.70 17.09
N TRP A 84 2.30 14.77 16.90
CA TRP A 84 2.38 13.73 15.89
C TRP A 84 2.38 14.34 14.48
N LEU A 85 1.45 15.27 14.21
CA LEU A 85 1.37 15.99 12.94
C LEU A 85 2.63 16.81 12.64
N ARG A 86 3.29 17.37 13.66
CA ARG A 86 4.58 18.07 13.48
C ARG A 86 5.75 17.12 13.22
N HIS A 87 5.66 15.86 13.66
CA HIS A 87 6.73 14.88 13.49
C HIS A 87 6.60 14.09 12.17
N TYR A 88 5.38 13.67 11.81
CA TYR A 88 5.10 12.84 10.63
C TYR A 88 4.37 13.57 9.50
N GLY A 89 3.75 14.72 9.77
CA GLY A 89 3.02 15.48 8.77
C GLY A 89 3.96 16.22 7.81
N PHE A 90 3.42 16.57 6.64
CA PHE A 90 4.09 17.29 5.57
C PHE A 90 3.28 18.54 5.20
N GLY A 91 3.93 19.52 4.58
CA GLY A 91 3.27 20.71 4.05
C GLY A 91 2.29 20.34 2.94
N ALA A 92 1.13 21.00 2.91
CA ALA A 92 0.10 20.72 1.91
C ALA A 92 0.55 20.98 0.45
N LEU A 93 1.64 21.71 0.26
CA LEU A 93 2.23 22.05 -1.04
C LEU A 93 3.54 21.33 -1.30
N ASP A 94 3.97 20.43 -0.41
CA ASP A 94 5.17 19.64 -0.63
C ASP A 94 4.90 18.63 -1.74
N VAL A 95 5.79 18.62 -2.75
CA VAL A 95 5.68 17.72 -3.89
C VAL A 95 6.65 16.55 -3.68
N PRO A 96 6.17 15.29 -3.62
CA PRO A 96 7.05 14.15 -3.44
C PRO A 96 7.97 14.01 -4.65
N THR A 97 9.25 13.70 -4.41
CA THR A 97 10.14 13.22 -5.47
C THR A 97 10.15 11.70 -5.52
N LEU A 98 10.43 11.12 -6.69
CA LEU A 98 10.55 9.66 -6.84
C LEU A 98 11.65 9.04 -5.97
N HIS A 99 12.70 9.80 -5.67
CA HIS A 99 13.85 9.31 -4.91
C HIS A 99 13.72 9.54 -3.40
N GLY A 100 13.25 10.72 -2.98
CA GLY A 100 13.20 11.12 -1.57
C GLY A 100 11.81 11.10 -0.94
N GLY A 101 10.75 10.92 -1.74
CA GLY A 101 9.37 11.12 -1.26
C GLY A 101 9.11 12.57 -0.86
N LEU A 102 8.18 12.76 0.08
CA LEU A 102 7.99 14.01 0.83
C LEU A 102 9.04 13.98 1.95
N SER A 103 10.11 14.75 1.80
CA SER A 103 11.11 15.01 2.85
C SER A 103 10.89 16.41 3.42
#